data_AF-A0A536UID4-F1
#
_entry.id   AF-A0A536UID4-F1
#
_cell.length_a   1.000
_cell.length_b   1.000
_cell.length_c   1.000
_cell.angle_alpha   90.00
_cell.angle_beta   90.00
_cell.angle_gamma   90.00
#
_symmetry.space_group_name_H-M   'P 1'
#
loop_
_entity.id
_entity.type
_entity.pdbx_description
1 polymer ?
#
loop_
_entity_poly.entity_id
_entity_poly.type
_entity_poly.pdbx_seq_one_letter_code
_entity_poly.pdbx_strand_id
1 'polypeptide(L)' 'MKRLALSMLTAALLTGCIEGQFFYPDQRVYSTPAQFGLQAQDLWFASEDGSRLHAWWL' A
#
# COMPACT_ATOMS: atom_id res chain seq x y z
N MET A 1 -26.84 -13.61 -26.69
CA MET A 1 -27.35 -13.77 -25.31
C MET A 1 -26.45 -14.67 -24.45
N LYS A 2 -26.43 -16.01 -24.63
CA LYS A 2 -25.65 -16.93 -23.76
C LYS A 2 -24.13 -16.68 -23.73
N ARG A 3 -23.52 -16.36 -24.88
CA ARG A 3 -22.08 -16.04 -24.98
C ARG A 3 -21.72 -14.75 -24.24
N LEU A 4 -22.58 -13.73 -24.34
CA LEU A 4 -22.43 -12.45 -23.62
C LEU A 4 -22.57 -12.65 -22.11
N ALA A 5 -23.55 -13.45 -21.67
CA ALA A 5 -23.71 -13.79 -20.26
C ALA A 5 -22.49 -14.55 -19.71
N LEU A 6 -21.93 -15.48 -20.50
CA LEU A 6 -20.72 -16.21 -20.12
C LEU A 6 -19.52 -15.27 -20.01
N SER A 7 -19.31 -14.38 -20.99
CA SER A 7 -18.24 -13.38 -20.95
C SER A 7 -18.36 -12.42 -19.76
N MET A 8 -19.58 -11.97 -19.44
CA MET A 8 -19.83 -11.13 -18.26
C MET A 8 -19.55 -11.87 -16.96
N LEU A 9 -19.96 -13.13 -16.84
CA LEU A 9 -19.69 -13.96 -15.67
C LEU A 9 -18.19 -14.17 -15.46
N THR A 10 -17.45 -14.47 -16.55
CA THR A 10 -15.99 -14.62 -16.49
C THR A 10 -15.33 -13.31 -16.06
N ALA A 11 -15.72 -12.17 -16.63
CA ALA A 11 -15.17 -10.87 -16.25
C ALA A 11 -15.42 -10.53 -14.77
N ALA A 12 -16.61 -10.83 -14.25
CA ALA A 12 -16.94 -10.63 -12.83
C ALA A 12 -16.12 -11.53 -11.89
N LEU A 13 -15.76 -12.75 -12.31
CA LEU A 13 -14.93 -13.66 -11.52
C LEU A 13 -13.45 -13.24 -11.47
N LEU A 14 -12.98 -12.43 -12.41
CA LEU A 14 -11.60 -11.95 -12.50
C LEU A 14 -11.31 -10.69 -11.65
N THR A 15 -12.33 -10.01 -11.12
CA THR A 15 -12.13 -8.76 -10.35
C THR A 15 -11.41 -8.99 -9.02
N GLY A 16 -11.52 -10.18 -8.41
CA GLY A 16 -10.83 -10.54 -7.17
C GLY A 16 -9.33 -10.75 -7.31
N CYS A 17 -8.81 -10.89 -8.55
CA CYS A 17 -7.37 -11.02 -8.78
C CYS A 17 -6.58 -9.71 -8.59
N ILE A 18 -7.28 -8.58 -8.40
CA ILE A 18 -6.68 -7.25 -8.25
C ILE A 18 -6.28 -6.96 -6.80
N GLU A 19 -6.89 -7.62 -5.80
CA GLU A 19 -6.66 -7.29 -4.38
C GLU A 19 -5.21 -7.47 -3.91
N GLY A 20 -4.43 -8.33 -4.58
CA GLY A 20 -3.00 -8.53 -4.32
C GLY A 20 -2.08 -7.47 -4.92
N GLN A 21 -2.60 -6.48 -5.66
CA GLN A 21 -1.79 -5.39 -6.22
C GLN A 21 -1.61 -4.22 -5.25
N PHE A 22 -2.27 -4.26 -4.08
CA PHE A 22 -2.05 -3.27 -3.03
C PHE A 22 -0.87 -3.68 -2.14
N PHE A 23 -0.08 -2.67 -1.77
CA PHE A 23 0.99 -2.83 -0.79
C PHE A 23 0.38 -2.88 0.62
N TYR A 24 0.59 -3.99 1.33
CA TYR A 24 0.21 -4.15 2.73
C TYR A 24 1.48 -4.10 3.59
N PRO A 25 1.84 -2.92 4.12
CA PRO A 25 3.01 -2.81 4.99
C PRO A 25 2.81 -3.62 6.26
N ASP A 26 3.87 -4.28 6.70
CA ASP A 26 3.97 -4.78 8.07
C ASP A 26 4.54 -3.70 9.00
N GLN A 27 4.63 -4.00 10.29
CA GLN A 27 5.17 -3.06 11.28
C GLN A 27 6.70 -3.10 11.37
N ARG A 28 7.40 -3.83 10.50
CA ARG A 28 8.84 -3.99 10.57
C ARG A 28 9.53 -2.88 9.78
N VAL A 29 10.48 -2.23 10.43
CA VAL A 29 11.40 -1.30 9.77
C VAL A 29 12.57 -2.10 9.21
N TYR A 30 12.64 -2.22 7.88
CA TYR A 30 13.67 -3.00 7.19
C TYR A 30 14.98 -2.23 6.97
N SER A 31 14.92 -0.90 6.93
CA SER A 31 16.09 -0.04 6.74
C SER A 31 15.91 1.30 7.44
N THR A 32 17.01 2.00 7.70
CA THR A 32 17.01 3.37 8.26
C THR A 32 18.01 4.26 7.51
N PRO A 33 17.84 5.60 7.51
CA PRO A 33 18.73 6.51 6.77
C PRO A 33 20.21 6.38 7.19
N ALA A 34 20.46 6.12 8.48
CA ALA A 34 21.80 5.95 9.03
C ALA A 34 22.58 4.79 8.37
N GLN A 35 21.89 3.74 7.90
CA GLN A 35 22.53 2.62 7.19
C GLN A 35 23.14 3.05 5.85
N PHE A 36 22.71 4.19 5.32
CA PHE A 36 23.20 4.80 4.09
C PHE A 36 24.08 6.02 4.36
N GLY A 37 24.50 6.25 5.62
CA GLY A 37 25.32 7.40 6.01
C GLY A 37 24.55 8.73 6.04
N LEU A 38 23.22 8.70 5.99
CA LEU A 38 22.38 9.89 6.00
C LEU A 38 22.02 10.27 7.44
N GLN A 39 22.10 11.56 7.74
CA GLN A 39 21.46 12.13 8.92
C GLN A 39 19.98 12.35 8.60
N ALA A 40 19.12 12.12 9.57
CA ALA A 40 17.69 12.40 9.42
C ALA A 40 17.07 12.78 10.77
N GLN A 41 16.03 13.60 10.72
CA GLN A 41 15.17 13.91 11.85
C GLN A 41 13.87 13.10 11.75
N ASP A 42 13.48 12.45 12.84
CA ASP A 42 12.17 11.82 12.96
C ASP A 42 11.06 12.87 13.10
N LEU A 43 10.05 12.77 12.23
CA LEU A 43 8.84 13.58 12.27
C LEU A 43 7.61 12.69 12.42
N TRP A 44 6.59 13.25 13.07
CA TRP A 44 5.29 12.60 13.26
C TRP A 44 4.17 13.56 12.91
N PHE A 45 3.22 13.10 12.09
CA PHE A 45 2.06 13.88 11.66
C PHE A 45 0.77 13.21 12.11
N ALA A 46 -0.20 14.02 12.52
CA ALA A 46 -1.58 13.59 12.64
C ALA A 46 -2.28 13.89 11.31
N SER A 47 -2.84 12.86 10.69
CA SER A 47 -3.65 12.98 9.48
C SER A 47 -5.12 13.24 9.87
N GLU A 48 -5.89 13.83 8.96
CA GLU A 48 -7.30 14.17 9.18
C GLU A 48 -8.17 12.92 9.43
N ASP A 49 -7.78 11.78 8.85
CA ASP A 49 -8.41 10.46 9.07
C ASP A 49 -8.05 9.83 10.44
N GLY A 50 -7.28 10.53 11.29
CA GLY A 50 -6.82 10.04 12.58
C GLY A 50 -5.58 9.14 12.51
N SER A 51 -5.07 8.84 11.31
CA SER A 51 -3.83 8.09 11.15
C SER A 51 -2.63 8.89 11.68
N ARG A 52 -1.70 8.20 12.37
CA ARG A 52 -0.44 8.79 12.82
C ARG A 52 0.68 8.37 11.87
N LEU A 53 1.23 9.34 11.13
CA LEU A 53 2.25 9.10 10.11
C LEU A 53 3.65 9.41 10.66
N HIS A 54 4.61 8.53 10.39
CA HIS A 54 6.03 8.74 10.67
C HIS A 54 6.77 9.11 9.38
N ALA A 55 7.77 9.98 9.48
CA ALA A 55 8.67 10.28 8.38
C ALA A 55 10.09 10.61 8.86
N TRP A 56 11.02 10.59 7.90
CA TRP A 56 12.38 11.09 8.06
C TRP A 56 12.58 12.36 7.22
N TRP A 57 13.07 13.42 7.85
CA TRP A 57 13.55 14.63 7.17
C TRP A 57 15.07 14.60 7.05
N LEU A 58 15.59 14.67 5.82
CA LEU A 58 17.02 14.56 5.49
C LEU A 58 17.73 15.92 5.51
#